data_AF-A0A930DSY6-F1
#
_entry.id   AF-A0A930DSY6-F1
#
_cell.length_a   1.000
_cell.length_b   1.000
_cell.length_c   1.000
_cell.angle_alpha   90.00
_cell.angle_beta   90.00
_cell.angle_gamma   90.00
#
_symmetry.space_group_name_H-M   'P 1'
#
loop_
_entity.id
_entity.type
_entity.pdbx_description
1 polymer ?
#
loop_
_entity_poly.entity_id
_entity_poly.type
_entity_poly.pdbx_seq_one_letter_code
_entity_poly.pdbx_strand_id
1 'polypeptide(L)'
;MSIKEALGKKKEAVEAILQSFLAEEKGFDRIGREAMNYSLMAPGKRIRPILVEEAFFLCCKEEEKEVLLPILHSFMAAIEMIHSFSLCHDDLPAMDNDRVRRGQDSTWAHFSEAQGILAGDALSLYAFQAVLETFQKEKRKNPLLSR
;
A
#
# COMPACT_ATOMS: atom_id res chain seq x y z
N MET A 1 -7.57 -15.70 21.99
CA MET A 1 -7.51 -15.49 20.53
C MET A 1 -6.24 -16.13 20.03
N SER A 2 -6.32 -16.97 19.00
CA SER A 2 -5.13 -17.55 18.37
C SER A 2 -4.37 -16.50 17.54
N ILE A 3 -3.08 -16.71 17.29
CA ILE A 3 -2.28 -15.83 16.41
C ILE A 3 -2.93 -15.71 15.03
N LYS A 4 -3.49 -16.81 14.51
CA LYS A 4 -4.17 -16.83 13.20
C LYS A 4 -5.40 -15.92 13.18
N GLU A 5 -6.21 -15.95 14.24
CA GLU A 5 -7.38 -15.05 14.38
C GLU A 5 -6.96 -13.60 14.50
N ALA A 6 -5.92 -13.31 15.28
CA ALA A 6 -5.40 -11.95 15.46
C ALA A 6 -4.87 -11.37 14.14
N LEU A 7 -4.07 -12.16 13.39
CA LEU A 7 -3.58 -11.77 12.07
C LEU A 7 -4.71 -11.59 11.06
N GLY A 8 -5.78 -12.38 11.14
CA GLY A 8 -6.97 -12.23 10.29
C GLY A 8 -7.63 -10.86 10.48
N LYS A 9 -7.90 -10.47 11.72
CA LYS A 9 -8.49 -9.16 12.03
C LYS A 9 -7.60 -7.99 11.61
N LYS A 10 -6.29 -8.10 11.83
CA LYS A 10 -5.33 -7.07 11.41
C LYS A 10 -5.23 -6.96 9.90
N LYS A 11 -5.29 -8.09 9.18
CA LYS A 11 -5.36 -8.09 7.72
C LYS A 11 -6.56 -7.31 7.22
N GLU A 12 -7.75 -7.54 7.78
CA GLU A 12 -8.98 -6.81 7.40
C GLU A 12 -8.84 -5.29 7.64
N ALA A 13 -8.28 -4.90 8.79
CA ALA A 13 -8.02 -3.49 9.08
C ALA A 13 -7.02 -2.87 8.08
N VAL A 14 -5.96 -3.59 7.71
CA VAL A 14 -5.02 -3.14 6.68
C VAL A 14 -5.70 -3.01 5.32
N GLU A 15 -6.53 -3.96 4.90
CA GLU A 15 -7.25 -3.86 3.62
C GLU A 15 -8.16 -2.63 3.58
N ALA A 16 -8.84 -2.30 4.67
CA ALA A 16 -9.62 -1.07 4.78
C ALA A 16 -8.73 0.19 4.69
N ILE A 17 -7.54 0.18 5.29
CA ILE A 17 -6.56 1.26 5.16
C ILE A 17 -6.15 1.40 3.69
N LEU A 18 -5.70 0.33 3.04
CA LEU A 18 -5.27 0.35 1.63
C LEU A 18 -6.36 0.87 0.70
N GLN A 19 -7.62 0.47 0.93
CA GLN A 19 -8.77 0.96 0.17
C GLN A 19 -8.89 2.49 0.21
N SER A 20 -8.57 3.12 1.34
CA SER A 20 -8.62 4.58 1.51
C SER A 20 -7.50 5.34 0.79
N PHE A 21 -6.46 4.63 0.32
CA PHE A 21 -5.33 5.18 -0.41
C PHE A 21 -5.36 4.85 -1.91
N LEU A 22 -6.37 4.14 -2.42
CA LEU A 22 -6.44 3.81 -3.85
C LEU A 22 -6.49 5.06 -4.73
N ALA A 23 -5.84 4.97 -5.88
CA ALA A 23 -5.87 6.02 -6.87
C ALA A 23 -7.28 6.09 -7.48
N GLU A 24 -7.83 7.30 -7.67
CA GLU A 24 -9.13 7.45 -8.31
C GLU A 24 -9.07 7.02 -9.79
N GLU A 25 -9.84 6.02 -10.19
CA GLU A 25 -9.84 5.43 -11.53
C GLU A 25 -10.60 6.29 -12.55
N LYS A 26 -10.10 7.51 -12.80
CA LYS A 26 -10.66 8.48 -13.74
C LYS A 26 -9.56 9.18 -14.52
N GLY A 27 -9.95 9.91 -15.57
CA GLY A 27 -9.02 10.68 -16.40
C GLY A 27 -8.39 9.86 -17.52
N PHE A 28 -7.41 10.47 -18.20
CA PHE A 28 -6.71 9.86 -19.34
C PHE A 28 -5.82 8.68 -18.92
N ASP A 29 -5.33 8.69 -17.69
CA ASP A 29 -4.47 7.67 -17.07
C ASP A 29 -5.27 6.58 -16.32
N ARG A 30 -6.60 6.51 -16.52
CA ARG A 30 -7.50 5.56 -15.85
C ARG A 30 -6.98 4.12 -15.83
N ILE A 31 -6.53 3.60 -16.98
CA ILE A 31 -6.06 2.21 -17.09
C ILE A 31 -4.81 1.96 -16.23
N GLY A 32 -3.90 2.94 -16.15
CA GLY A 32 -2.72 2.83 -15.29
C GLY A 32 -3.11 2.81 -13.81
N ARG A 33 -4.09 3.63 -13.41
CA ARG A 33 -4.61 3.64 -12.02
C ARG A 33 -5.34 2.35 -11.67
N GLU A 34 -6.11 1.79 -12.60
CA GLU A 34 -6.73 0.47 -12.46
C GLU A 34 -5.67 -0.61 -12.26
N ALA A 35 -4.58 -0.58 -13.03
CA ALA A 35 -3.48 -1.55 -12.89
C ALA A 35 -2.74 -1.41 -11.55
N MET A 36 -2.52 -0.18 -11.07
CA MET A 36 -1.97 0.08 -9.73
C MET A 36 -2.87 -0.50 -8.64
N ASN A 37 -4.17 -0.17 -8.67
CA ASN A 37 -5.14 -0.61 -7.68
C ASN A 37 -5.32 -2.13 -7.69
N TYR A 38 -5.36 -2.73 -8.88
CA TYR A 38 -5.39 -4.17 -9.07
C TYR A 38 -4.22 -4.87 -8.37
N SER A 39 -2.99 -4.39 -8.59
CA SER A 39 -1.80 -4.95 -7.94
C SER A 39 -1.79 -4.75 -6.42
N LEU A 40 -2.14 -3.56 -5.95
CA LEU A 40 -2.14 -3.25 -4.52
C LEU A 40 -3.17 -4.11 -3.76
N MET A 41 -4.35 -4.29 -4.35
CA MET A 41 -5.46 -5.04 -3.76
C MET A 41 -5.41 -6.54 -4.05
N ALA A 42 -4.42 -7.03 -4.79
CA ALA A 42 -4.21 -8.47 -5.00
C ALA A 42 -4.14 -9.21 -3.64
N PRO A 43 -4.75 -10.41 -3.50
CA PRO A 43 -4.86 -11.12 -2.22
C PRO A 43 -3.50 -11.25 -1.53
N GLY A 44 -3.41 -11.02 -0.22
CA GLY A 44 -2.13 -11.09 0.49
C GLY A 44 -2.26 -11.32 1.98
N LYS A 45 -1.13 -11.58 2.64
CA LYS A 45 -1.05 -11.71 4.10
C LYS A 45 -0.91 -10.36 4.81
N ARG A 46 -0.54 -9.30 4.08
CA ARG A 46 -0.37 -7.93 4.59
C ARG A 46 0.59 -7.81 5.78
N ILE A 47 1.62 -8.65 5.81
CA ILE A 47 2.55 -8.74 6.95
C ILE A 47 3.33 -7.43 7.17
N ARG A 48 3.76 -6.75 6.09
CA ARG A 48 4.58 -5.53 6.21
C ARG A 48 3.82 -4.38 6.89
N PRO A 49 2.58 -4.03 6.47
CA PRO A 49 1.75 -3.07 7.20
C PRO A 49 1.51 -3.45 8.65
N ILE A 50 1.23 -4.74 8.93
CA ILE A 50 1.02 -5.22 10.30
C ILE A 50 2.26 -5.00 11.15
N LEU A 51 3.46 -5.31 10.64
CA LEU A 51 4.70 -5.09 11.38
C LEU A 51 4.97 -3.60 11.64
N VAL A 52 4.64 -2.72 10.69
CA VAL A 52 4.73 -1.26 10.88
C VAL A 52 3.80 -0.81 12.01
N GLU A 53 2.57 -1.30 12.05
CA GLU A 53 1.60 -1.02 13.11
C GLU A 53 2.10 -1.51 14.48
N GLU A 54 2.58 -2.75 14.58
CA GLU A 54 3.11 -3.30 15.84
C GLU A 54 4.31 -2.51 16.35
N ALA A 55 5.25 -2.18 15.46
CA ALA A 55 6.42 -1.38 15.82
C ALA A 55 6.02 0.02 16.28
N PHE A 56 5.02 0.63 15.65
CA PHE A 56 4.49 1.91 16.07
C PHE A 56 3.89 1.84 17.46
N PHE A 57 2.99 0.89 17.74
CA PHE A 57 2.37 0.80 19.07
C PHE A 57 3.32 0.39 20.18
N LEU A 58 4.44 -0.27 19.85
CA LEU A 58 5.50 -0.55 20.82
C LEU A 58 6.27 0.71 21.24
N CYS A 59 6.42 1.68 20.33
CA CYS A 59 7.28 2.86 20.53
C CYS A 59 6.51 4.17 20.78
N CYS A 60 5.25 4.25 20.36
CA CYS A 60 4.43 5.47 20.45
C CYS A 60 3.93 5.70 21.88
N LYS A 61 3.99 6.96 22.33
CA LYS A 61 3.34 7.37 23.58
C LYS A 61 1.83 7.51 23.37
N GLU A 62 1.05 7.22 24.41
CA GLU A 62 -0.42 7.26 24.31
C GLU A 62 -0.94 8.68 23.97
N GLU A 63 -0.27 9.72 24.48
CA GLU A 63 -0.60 11.13 24.20
C GLU A 63 -0.39 11.56 22.74
N GLU A 64 0.47 10.88 21.98
CA GLU A 64 0.80 11.21 20.59
C GLU A 64 -0.02 10.37 19.59
N LYS A 65 -0.61 9.27 20.06
CA LYS A 65 -1.22 8.23 19.24
C LYS A 65 -2.31 8.74 18.31
N GLU A 66 -3.23 9.56 18.81
CA GLU A 66 -4.33 10.10 17.99
C GLU A 66 -3.81 10.99 16.85
N VAL A 67 -2.78 11.80 17.12
CA VAL A 67 -2.17 12.72 16.16
C VAL A 67 -1.38 11.97 15.10
N LEU A 68 -0.70 10.89 15.49
CA LEU A 68 0.16 10.11 14.61
C LEU A 68 -0.58 9.01 13.85
N LEU A 69 -1.83 8.68 14.21
CA LEU A 69 -2.58 7.59 13.58
C LEU A 69 -2.76 7.75 12.06
N PRO A 70 -3.10 8.93 11.50
CA PRO A 70 -3.18 9.09 10.05
C PRO A 70 -1.81 8.93 9.38
N ILE A 71 -0.74 9.40 10.03
CA ILE A 71 0.63 9.24 9.54
C ILE A 71 0.99 7.75 9.50
N LEU A 72 0.71 7.01 10.57
CA LEU A 72 0.88 5.56 10.61
C LEU A 72 0.17 4.87 9.44
N HIS A 73 -1.10 5.18 9.19
CA HIS A 73 -1.85 4.60 8.09
C HIS A 73 -1.20 4.87 6.73
N SER A 74 -0.65 6.07 6.53
CA SER A 74 0.09 6.39 5.29
C SER A 74 1.37 5.57 5.14
N PHE A 75 2.11 5.32 6.22
CA PHE A 75 3.28 4.43 6.20
C PHE A 75 2.91 2.97 5.96
N MET A 76 1.81 2.50 6.56
CA MET A 76 1.26 1.17 6.30
C MET A 76 0.86 0.99 4.84
N ALA A 77 0.21 1.99 4.24
CA ALA A 77 -0.13 1.95 2.82
C ALA A 77 1.13 2.00 1.94
N ALA A 78 2.05 2.91 2.23
CA ALA A 78 3.28 3.08 1.47
C ALA A 78 4.14 1.82 1.45
N ILE A 79 4.33 1.12 2.58
CA ILE A 79 5.16 -0.09 2.58
C ILE A 79 4.53 -1.24 1.78
N GLU A 80 3.19 -1.31 1.71
CA GLU A 80 2.52 -2.30 0.87
C GLU A 80 2.55 -1.88 -0.61
N MET A 81 2.50 -0.58 -0.94
CA MET A 81 2.74 -0.08 -2.30
C MET A 81 4.17 -0.43 -2.76
N ILE A 82 5.16 -0.25 -1.89
CA ILE A 82 6.54 -0.67 -2.12
C ILE A 82 6.63 -2.18 -2.38
N HIS A 83 5.90 -2.98 -1.60
CA HIS A 83 5.84 -4.41 -1.82
C HIS A 83 5.15 -4.78 -3.15
N SER A 84 4.02 -4.15 -3.46
CA SER A 84 3.25 -4.44 -4.67
C SER A 84 3.98 -4.03 -5.93
N PHE A 85 4.71 -2.90 -5.94
CA PHE A 85 5.51 -2.56 -7.13
C PHE A 85 6.56 -3.63 -7.40
N SER A 86 7.24 -4.14 -6.35
CA SER A 86 8.34 -5.08 -6.55
C SER A 86 7.80 -6.33 -7.23
N LEU A 87 6.63 -6.81 -6.79
CA LEU A 87 5.95 -7.95 -7.40
C LEU A 87 5.47 -7.67 -8.83
N CYS A 88 4.96 -6.47 -9.14
CA CYS A 88 4.59 -6.12 -10.52
C CYS A 88 5.77 -6.29 -11.47
N HIS A 89 6.96 -5.83 -11.07
CA HIS A 89 8.16 -5.91 -11.88
C HIS A 89 8.77 -7.30 -11.89
N ASP A 90 8.81 -7.99 -10.75
CA ASP A 90 9.28 -9.38 -10.63
C ASP A 90 8.46 -10.32 -11.54
N ASP A 91 7.14 -10.10 -11.66
CA ASP A 91 6.28 -10.95 -12.49
C ASP A 91 6.56 -10.85 -13.99
N LEU A 92 7.18 -9.76 -14.48
CA LEU A 92 7.33 -9.48 -15.91
C LEU A 92 8.05 -10.60 -16.67
N PRO A 93 7.81 -10.78 -17.99
CA PRO A 93 8.49 -11.80 -18.80
C PRO A 93 10.02 -11.71 -18.79
N ALA A 94 10.56 -10.51 -18.59
CA ALA A 94 12.00 -10.27 -18.51
C ALA A 94 12.61 -10.62 -17.14
N MET A 95 11.77 -10.88 -16.13
CA MET A 95 12.15 -11.21 -14.75
C MET A 95 11.76 -12.66 -14.46
N ASP A 96 10.75 -12.93 -13.63
CA ASP A 96 10.32 -14.29 -13.28
C ASP A 96 9.37 -14.90 -14.34
N ASN A 97 8.78 -14.07 -15.22
CA ASN A 97 7.81 -14.49 -16.23
C ASN A 97 6.58 -15.21 -15.63
N ASP A 98 6.16 -14.76 -14.46
CA ASP A 98 5.01 -15.28 -13.75
C ASP A 98 3.72 -14.69 -14.33
N ARG A 99 2.91 -15.54 -14.97
CA ARG A 99 1.57 -15.15 -15.47
C ARG A 99 0.49 -15.15 -14.38
N VAL A 100 0.73 -15.87 -13.28
CA VAL A 100 -0.26 -16.08 -12.21
C VAL A 100 0.39 -15.85 -10.86
N ARG A 101 -0.22 -15.01 -10.03
CA ARG A 101 0.18 -14.76 -8.66
C ARG A 101 -1.00 -14.98 -7.71
N ARG A 102 -0.81 -15.87 -6.73
CA ARG A 102 -1.80 -16.19 -5.68
C ARG A 102 -3.19 -16.56 -6.24
N GLY A 103 -3.21 -17.28 -7.37
CA GLY A 103 -4.43 -17.76 -8.02
C GLY A 103 -5.15 -16.73 -8.89
N GLN A 104 -4.54 -15.57 -9.15
CA GLN A 104 -5.04 -14.54 -10.08
C GLN A 104 -3.96 -14.22 -11.12
N ASP A 105 -4.35 -13.64 -12.26
CA ASP A 105 -3.38 -13.18 -13.25
C ASP A 105 -2.42 -12.15 -12.62
N SER A 106 -1.15 -12.16 -13.02
CA SER A 106 -0.23 -11.08 -12.67
C SER A 106 -0.64 -9.78 -13.37
N THR A 107 -0.16 -8.63 -12.90
CA THR A 107 -0.57 -7.32 -13.45
C THR A 107 -0.31 -7.21 -14.94
N TRP A 108 0.84 -7.66 -15.42
CA TRP A 108 1.13 -7.60 -16.86
C TRP A 108 0.31 -8.60 -17.68
N ALA A 109 0.00 -9.77 -17.11
CA ALA A 109 -0.81 -10.78 -17.77
C ALA A 109 -2.28 -10.36 -17.87
N HIS A 110 -2.79 -9.62 -16.88
CA HIS A 110 -4.15 -9.09 -16.88
C HIS A 110 -4.32 -7.88 -17.81
N PHE A 111 -3.33 -6.99 -17.84
CA PHE A 111 -3.37 -5.75 -18.63
C PHE A 111 -2.46 -5.83 -19.87
N SER A 112 -1.16 -5.57 -19.67
CA SER A 112 -0.08 -5.74 -20.66
C SER A 112 1.27 -5.54 -19.98
N GLU A 113 2.38 -5.96 -20.60
CA GLU A 113 3.73 -5.69 -20.09
C GLU A 113 3.98 -4.19 -19.83
N ALA A 114 3.57 -3.32 -20.77
CA ALA A 114 3.72 -1.87 -20.61
C ALA A 114 2.95 -1.35 -19.38
N GLN A 115 1.72 -1.84 -19.14
CA GLN A 115 0.96 -1.46 -17.94
C GLN A 115 1.54 -2.07 -16.67
N GLY A 116 2.09 -3.29 -16.71
CA GLY A 116 2.77 -3.90 -15.57
C GLY A 116 3.99 -3.08 -15.13
N ILE A 117 4.79 -2.60 -16.09
CA ILE A 117 5.94 -1.71 -15.83
C ILE A 117 5.45 -0.39 -15.21
N LEU A 118 4.52 0.30 -15.88
CA LEU A 118 4.04 1.62 -15.44
C LEU A 118 3.29 1.57 -14.11
N ALA A 119 2.53 0.51 -13.83
CA ALA A 119 1.87 0.32 -12.54
C ALA A 119 2.88 0.15 -11.40
N GLY A 120 3.96 -0.61 -11.64
CA GLY A 120 5.06 -0.72 -10.68
C GLY A 120 5.75 0.63 -10.45
N ASP A 121 6.15 1.32 -11.52
CA ASP A 121 6.78 2.64 -11.42
C ASP A 121 5.91 3.62 -10.64
N ALA A 122 4.62 3.68 -10.97
CA ALA A 122 3.67 4.57 -10.32
C ALA A 122 3.46 4.19 -8.85
N LEU A 123 3.32 2.90 -8.49
CA LEU A 123 3.19 2.46 -7.09
C LEU A 123 4.43 2.83 -6.26
N SER A 124 5.63 2.72 -6.84
CA SER A 124 6.88 3.08 -6.15
C SER A 124 6.92 4.56 -5.76
N LEU A 125 6.45 5.45 -6.64
CA LEU A 125 6.40 6.90 -6.39
C LEU A 125 5.21 7.27 -5.52
N TYR A 126 4.07 6.63 -5.74
CA TYR A 126 2.83 6.88 -5.02
C TYR A 126 2.95 6.56 -3.53
N ALA A 127 3.79 5.59 -3.16
CA ALA A 127 4.15 5.32 -1.77
C ALA A 127 4.69 6.57 -1.05
N PHE A 128 5.61 7.31 -1.68
CA PHE A 128 6.16 8.54 -1.12
C PHE A 128 5.13 9.66 -1.12
N GLN A 129 4.36 9.79 -2.20
CA GLN A 129 3.30 10.79 -2.30
C GLN A 129 2.27 10.64 -1.17
N ALA A 130 1.78 9.42 -0.92
CA ALA A 130 0.80 9.13 0.13
C ALA A 130 1.27 9.59 1.52
N VAL A 131 2.54 9.32 1.86
CA VAL A 131 3.13 9.77 3.13
C VAL A 131 3.28 11.29 3.18
N LEU A 132 3.82 11.90 2.12
CA LEU A 132 4.05 13.34 2.08
C LEU A 132 2.76 14.15 2.15
N GLU A 133 1.74 13.77 1.39
CA GLU A 133 0.44 14.44 1.39
C GLU A 133 -0.26 14.31 2.75
N THR A 134 -0.22 13.11 3.34
CA THR A 134 -0.79 12.87 4.68
C THR A 134 -0.07 13.72 5.72
N PHE A 135 1.26 13.71 5.71
CA PHE A 135 2.06 14.51 6.63
C PHE A 135 1.78 16.01 6.50
N GLN A 136 1.74 16.54 5.26
CA GLN A 136 1.42 17.94 5.01
C GLN A 136 0.01 18.31 5.49
N LYS A 137 -0.97 17.43 5.28
CA LYS A 137 -2.35 17.62 5.72
C LYS A 137 -2.47 17.64 7.25
N GLU A 138 -1.83 16.70 7.94
CA GLU A 138 -1.89 16.63 9.40
C GLU A 138 -1.05 17.73 10.08
N LYS A 139 0.10 18.10 9.49
CA LYS A 139 0.91 19.24 9.96
C LYS A 139 0.15 20.57 9.98
N ARG A 140 -0.79 20.78 9.04
CA ARG A 140 -1.64 21.98 9.04
C ARG A 140 -2.65 22.01 10.19
N LYS A 141 -3.01 20.84 10.72
CA LYS A 141 -4.01 20.70 11.79
C LYS A 141 -3.37 20.67 13.18
N ASN A 142 -2.15 20.16 13.30
CA ASN A 142 -1.51 19.96 14.60
C ASN A 142 -0.09 20.55 14.68
N PRO A 143 0.13 21.56 15.55
CA PRO A 143 1.45 22.15 15.79
C PRO A 143 2.51 21.17 16.34
N LEU A 144 2.12 20.02 16.89
CA LEU A 144 3.09 19.01 17.34
C LEU A 144 3.91 18.44 16.17
N LEU A 145 3.36 18.47 14.95
CA LEU A 145 4.01 18.02 13.72
C LEU A 145 4.79 19.13 13.00
N SER A 146 4.88 20.33 13.58
CA SER A 146 5.60 21.47 13.01
C SER A 146 7.00 21.69 13.57
N ARG A 147 7.42 20.86 14.53
CA ARG A 147 8.78 20.86 15.11
C ARG A 147 9.79 20.14 14.25
#